data_AF-A0A813KCC3-F1
#
_entry.id   AF-A0A813KCC3-F1
#
_cell.length_a   1.000
_cell.length_b   1.000
_cell.length_c   1.000
_cell.angle_alpha   90.00
_cell.angle_beta   90.00
_cell.angle_gamma   90.00
#
_symmetry.space_group_name_H-M   'P 1'
#
loop_
_entity.id
_entity.type
_entity.pdbx_description
1 polymer ?
#
loop_
_entity_poly.entity_id
_entity_poly.type
_entity_poly.pdbx_seq_one_letter_code
_entity_poly.pdbx_strand_id
1 'polypeptide(L)'
;MVDLVFVAPLGIQLVTMPPVIADLLLQRQDTQSIANALAEGPFAAPGLTFVMRGTAVKLLLAQDIQGLPEPASDFIVPNVSALVAREADQAILRSVFDVEVFRKLLRIIRTWAKQRGIYGSQFGFLSGTAWAILCARVCHAELQDLASLASIFFHSLSRWDPRKPLSITPEDPLTVSAIIPDASQPPAVLVVKLPLGQDLCASHNVTVTTSRILRTELRRAYKVAHQIVQGRSQWEDLFAPVLFFQRHRHYLEFDFVASSDDILSKWFAWGKDCLQNLVMLFETTLEGTVKVRPWPEWFQFKDSEWPHARAGFVALRIDRSANTPGGANPDSAKRIIDLREIVVQIMKTMSAWPEAQTYMNRFDLHIRHVKGEDLKEWKKSQEAGVVITRVGKQLTAEGGTLEAVPEDEGFDDEPADQ
;
A
#
# COMPACT_ATOMS: atom_id res chain seq x y z
N MET A 1 4.25 16.80 -0.75
CA MET A 1 4.54 16.51 -2.15
C MET A 1 3.46 17.15 -3.00
N VAL A 2 3.84 17.87 -4.05
CA VAL A 2 2.94 18.48 -5.04
C VAL A 2 3.18 17.79 -6.37
N ASP A 3 2.11 17.27 -6.99
CA ASP A 3 2.18 16.65 -8.30
C ASP A 3 1.86 17.71 -9.38
N LEU A 4 2.76 17.88 -10.34
CA LEU A 4 2.65 18.83 -11.44
C LEU A 4 2.68 18.08 -12.77
N VAL A 5 1.86 18.51 -13.74
CA VAL A 5 1.89 18.00 -15.11
C VAL A 5 2.31 19.12 -16.05
N PHE A 6 3.44 18.95 -16.71
CA PHE A 6 3.91 19.84 -17.77
C PHE A 6 3.52 19.25 -19.13
N VAL A 7 2.70 19.99 -19.88
CA VAL A 7 2.27 19.59 -21.22
C VAL A 7 3.26 20.15 -22.23
N ALA A 8 4.12 19.29 -22.75
CA ALA A 8 5.12 19.64 -23.75
C ALA A 8 4.48 19.71 -25.15
N PRO A 9 5.01 20.56 -26.05
CA PRO A 9 4.66 20.55 -27.47
C PRO A 9 4.96 19.20 -28.14
N LEU A 10 4.20 18.86 -29.18
CA LEU A 10 4.33 17.59 -29.93
C LEU A 10 5.69 17.42 -30.63
N GLY A 11 6.36 18.53 -30.98
CA GLY A 11 7.67 18.49 -31.64
C GLY A 11 8.85 18.09 -30.73
N ILE A 12 8.62 17.91 -29.43
CA ILE A 12 9.66 17.57 -28.46
C ILE A 12 9.55 16.10 -28.08
N GLN A 13 10.67 15.39 -28.02
CA GLN A 13 10.70 14.04 -27.47
C GLN A 13 10.73 14.09 -25.94
N LEU A 14 9.70 13.53 -25.28
CA LEU A 14 9.63 13.58 -23.80
C LEU A 14 10.81 12.91 -23.10
N VAL A 15 11.45 11.91 -23.70
CA VAL A 15 12.60 11.21 -23.10
C VAL A 15 13.85 12.09 -22.97
N THR A 16 13.99 13.13 -23.81
CA THR A 16 15.16 14.01 -23.80
C THR A 16 14.99 15.19 -22.83
N MET A 17 13.77 15.41 -22.33
CA MET A 17 13.45 16.54 -21.47
C MET A 17 13.91 16.42 -20.01
N PRO A 18 13.78 15.27 -19.31
CA PRO A 18 14.22 15.13 -17.93
C PRO A 18 15.67 15.57 -17.66
N PRO A 19 16.70 15.17 -18.44
CA PRO A 19 18.06 15.62 -18.17
C PRO A 19 18.21 17.13 -18.35
N VAL A 20 17.59 17.72 -19.38
CA VAL A 20 17.63 19.17 -19.63
C VAL A 20 16.97 19.94 -18.48
N ILE A 21 15.82 19.48 -18.00
CA ILE A 21 15.13 20.11 -16.87
C ILE A 21 15.96 19.93 -15.59
N ALA A 22 16.57 18.77 -15.37
CA ALA A 22 17.43 18.52 -14.22
C ALA A 22 18.64 19.48 -14.20
N ASP A 23 19.31 19.69 -15.34
CA ASP A 23 20.42 20.64 -15.46
C ASP A 23 19.99 22.08 -15.12
N LEU A 24 18.81 22.50 -15.59
CA LEU A 24 18.24 23.81 -15.26
C LEU A 24 17.88 23.93 -13.78
N LEU A 25 17.39 22.86 -13.16
CA LEU A 25 17.08 22.83 -11.73
C LEU A 25 18.33 22.85 -10.86
N LEU A 26 19.42 22.21 -11.29
CA LEU A 26 20.72 22.21 -10.61
C LEU A 26 21.36 23.61 -10.57
N GLN A 27 21.09 24.45 -11.56
CA GLN A 27 21.56 25.85 -11.56
C GLN A 27 20.86 26.72 -10.51
N ARG A 28 19.77 26.23 -9.90
CA ARG A 28 19.01 26.96 -8.90
C ARG A 28 19.50 26.66 -7.49
N GLN A 29 19.69 27.70 -6.69
CA GLN A 29 20.07 27.55 -5.28
C GLN A 29 18.93 27.04 -4.39
N ASP A 30 17.67 27.12 -4.84
CA ASP A 30 16.48 26.74 -4.07
C ASP A 30 15.98 25.31 -4.35
N THR A 31 16.73 24.51 -5.11
CA THR A 31 16.37 23.13 -5.47
C THR A 31 17.37 22.12 -4.91
N GLN A 32 16.87 21.00 -4.40
CA GLN A 32 17.66 19.90 -3.85
C GLN A 32 17.05 18.54 -4.23
N SER A 33 17.82 17.46 -4.06
CA SER A 33 17.36 16.07 -4.18
C SER A 33 16.64 15.75 -5.50
N ILE A 34 17.26 16.12 -6.63
CA ILE A 34 16.70 15.87 -7.97
C ILE A 34 16.92 14.41 -8.35
N ALA A 35 15.86 13.71 -8.70
CA ALA A 35 15.88 12.34 -9.18
C ALA A 35 14.83 12.15 -10.29
N ASN A 36 14.99 11.11 -11.12
CA ASN A 36 13.93 10.74 -12.07
C ASN A 36 12.66 10.32 -11.32
N ALA A 37 11.50 10.72 -11.82
CA ALA A 37 10.24 10.22 -11.30
C ALA A 37 10.14 8.72 -11.63
N LEU A 38 9.92 7.90 -10.60
CA LEU A 38 9.67 6.47 -10.80
C LEU A 38 8.35 6.27 -11.54
N ALA A 39 8.38 5.31 -12.47
CA ALA A 39 7.21 4.83 -13.19
C ALA A 39 6.32 4.00 -12.24
N GLU A 40 5.43 4.66 -11.49
CA GLU A 40 4.54 3.98 -10.55
C GLU A 40 3.18 3.66 -11.18
N GLY A 41 2.89 2.36 -11.37
CA GLY A 41 1.58 1.86 -11.78
C GLY A 41 1.20 2.13 -13.25
N PRO A 42 -0.10 2.01 -13.61
CA PRO A 42 -0.58 2.14 -14.99
C PRO A 42 -0.42 3.56 -15.55
N PHE A 43 -0.26 4.56 -14.68
CA PHE A 43 -0.05 5.96 -15.06
C PHE A 43 1.43 6.36 -15.05
N ALA A 44 2.34 5.41 -15.26
CA ALA A 44 3.74 5.70 -15.43
C ALA A 44 3.94 6.74 -16.54
N ALA A 45 4.62 7.83 -16.19
CA ALA A 45 4.92 8.93 -17.09
C ALA A 45 6.36 9.41 -16.84
N PRO A 46 7.09 9.84 -17.88
CA PRO A 46 8.43 10.41 -17.72
C PRO A 46 8.35 11.68 -16.87
N GLY A 47 9.33 11.90 -16.01
CA GLY A 47 9.30 13.03 -15.09
C GLY A 47 10.49 13.11 -14.15
N LEU A 48 10.42 14.08 -13.23
CA LEU A 48 11.42 14.32 -12.19
C LEU A 48 10.74 14.47 -10.83
N THR A 49 11.45 14.10 -9.78
CA THR A 49 11.14 14.44 -8.39
C THR A 49 12.26 15.31 -7.84
N PHE A 50 11.90 16.35 -7.09
CA PHE A 50 12.86 17.27 -6.49
C PHE A 50 12.24 18.03 -5.33
N VAL A 51 13.07 18.62 -4.46
CA VAL A 51 12.61 19.50 -3.38
C VAL A 51 12.92 20.93 -3.79
N MET A 52 11.88 21.76 -3.89
CA MET A 52 12.01 23.19 -4.20
C MET A 52 11.46 24.01 -3.05
N ARG A 53 12.31 24.87 -2.46
CA ARG A 53 11.96 25.71 -1.30
C ARG A 53 11.33 24.90 -0.14
N GLY A 54 11.90 23.74 0.15
CA GLY A 54 11.42 22.80 1.18
C GLY A 54 10.14 22.02 0.81
N THR A 55 9.58 22.21 -0.38
CA THR A 55 8.41 21.47 -0.87
C THR A 55 8.85 20.38 -1.84
N ALA A 56 8.55 19.13 -1.53
CA ALA A 56 8.73 18.02 -2.48
C ALA A 56 7.77 18.19 -3.68
N VAL A 57 8.28 18.10 -4.90
CA VAL A 57 7.56 18.25 -6.16
C VAL A 57 7.81 17.00 -7.01
N LYS A 58 6.74 16.46 -7.60
CA LYS A 58 6.80 15.42 -8.63
C LYS A 58 6.30 16.05 -9.93
N LEU A 59 7.21 16.31 -10.86
CA LEU A 59 6.92 16.87 -12.18
C LEU A 59 6.80 15.74 -13.18
N LEU A 60 5.60 15.53 -13.70
CA LEU A 60 5.33 14.59 -14.79
C LEU A 60 5.23 15.33 -16.11
N LEU A 61 5.77 14.73 -17.17
CA LEU A 61 5.73 15.26 -18.51
C LEU A 61 4.64 14.53 -19.30
N ALA A 62 3.89 15.30 -20.08
CA ALA A 62 2.88 14.76 -20.97
C ALA A 62 2.84 15.52 -22.29
N GLN A 63 2.19 14.94 -23.29
CA GLN A 63 1.84 15.57 -24.56
C GLN A 63 0.35 15.40 -24.80
N ASP A 64 -0.29 16.43 -25.33
CA ASP A 64 -1.68 16.35 -25.76
C ASP A 64 -1.72 15.87 -27.21
N ILE A 65 -1.98 14.57 -27.39
CA ILE A 65 -2.01 13.90 -28.68
C ILE A 65 -3.46 13.58 -29.03
N GLN A 66 -3.98 14.23 -30.06
CA GLN A 66 -5.36 14.02 -30.52
C GLN A 66 -5.49 12.73 -31.35
N GLY A 67 -6.68 12.11 -31.29
CA GLY A 67 -7.03 10.95 -32.10
C GLY A 67 -6.43 9.62 -31.62
N LEU A 68 -5.86 9.58 -30.42
CA LEU A 68 -5.47 8.33 -29.79
C LEU A 68 -6.70 7.50 -29.38
N PRO A 69 -6.57 6.16 -29.35
CA PRO A 69 -7.59 5.32 -28.74
C PRO A 69 -7.78 5.70 -27.27
N GLU A 70 -8.99 5.48 -26.75
CA GLU A 70 -9.26 5.65 -25.34
C GLU A 70 -8.33 4.76 -24.49
N PRO A 71 -7.86 5.25 -23.33
CA PRO A 71 -6.89 4.52 -22.51
C PRO A 71 -7.52 3.26 -21.91
N ALA A 72 -6.87 2.11 -22.08
CA ALA A 72 -7.30 0.81 -21.57
C ALA A 72 -6.28 0.24 -20.57
N SER A 73 -6.70 -0.73 -19.74
CA SER A 73 -5.86 -1.35 -18.70
C SER A 73 -4.54 -1.92 -19.22
N ASP A 74 -4.56 -2.39 -20.47
CA ASP A 74 -3.48 -3.18 -21.04
C ASP A 74 -2.45 -2.27 -21.73
N PHE A 75 -2.83 -1.03 -22.04
CA PHE A 75 -1.96 -0.07 -22.71
C PHE A 75 -2.44 1.38 -22.53
N ILE A 76 -1.64 2.16 -21.81
CA ILE A 76 -1.75 3.62 -21.77
C ILE A 76 -0.48 4.17 -22.42
N VAL A 77 -0.64 5.02 -23.44
CA VAL A 77 0.50 5.68 -24.09
C VAL A 77 1.24 6.51 -23.03
N PRO A 78 2.53 6.23 -22.72
CA PRO A 78 3.24 6.91 -21.64
C PRO A 78 3.24 8.43 -21.76
N ASN A 79 3.25 8.94 -22.99
CA ASN A 79 3.25 10.38 -23.26
C ASN A 79 1.94 11.08 -22.89
N VAL A 80 0.79 10.39 -22.83
CA VAL A 80 -0.49 10.99 -22.41
C VAL A 80 -0.88 10.59 -20.99
N SER A 81 -0.16 9.65 -20.40
CA SER A 81 -0.44 9.01 -19.12
C SER A 81 -0.70 9.99 -17.97
N ALA A 82 0.12 11.03 -17.83
CA ALA A 82 -0.09 12.06 -16.80
C ALA A 82 -1.30 12.98 -17.07
N LEU A 83 -1.70 13.18 -18.34
CA LEU A 83 -2.95 13.87 -18.66
C LEU A 83 -4.16 13.02 -18.31
N VAL A 84 -4.10 11.71 -18.56
CA VAL A 84 -5.14 10.76 -18.17
C VAL A 84 -5.33 10.76 -16.65
N ALA A 85 -4.24 10.73 -15.89
CA ALA A 85 -4.30 10.85 -14.43
C ALA A 85 -4.96 12.17 -13.98
N ARG A 86 -4.59 13.30 -14.61
CA ARG A 86 -5.20 14.61 -14.32
C ARG A 86 -6.70 14.63 -14.64
N GLU A 87 -7.11 14.02 -15.75
CA GLU A 87 -8.52 13.93 -16.15
C GLU A 87 -9.32 13.11 -15.14
N ALA A 88 -8.76 12.03 -14.58
CA ALA A 88 -9.41 11.25 -13.53
C ALA A 88 -9.69 12.11 -12.29
N ASP A 89 -8.70 12.90 -11.85
CA ASP A 89 -8.87 13.80 -10.70
C ASP A 89 -9.92 14.88 -10.97
N GLN A 90 -9.96 15.43 -12.19
CA GLN A 90 -10.97 16.41 -12.58
C GLN A 90 -12.38 15.80 -12.68
N ALA A 91 -12.50 14.56 -13.14
CA ALA A 91 -13.75 13.83 -13.20
C ALA A 91 -14.29 13.53 -11.79
N ILE A 92 -13.42 13.19 -10.83
CA ILE A 92 -13.78 13.06 -9.41
C ILE A 92 -14.39 14.38 -8.90
N LEU A 93 -13.72 15.51 -9.13
CA LEU A 93 -14.21 16.81 -8.66
C LEU A 93 -15.52 17.24 -9.32
N ARG A 94 -15.75 16.90 -10.60
CA ARG A 94 -17.01 17.16 -11.30
C ARG A 94 -18.17 16.30 -10.79
N SER A 95 -17.88 15.16 -10.18
CA SER A 95 -18.90 14.21 -9.72
C SER A 95 -19.48 14.48 -8.35
N VAL A 96 -18.86 15.36 -7.55
CA VAL A 96 -19.29 15.63 -6.17
C VAL A 96 -20.20 16.85 -6.10
N PHE A 97 -21.20 16.80 -5.22
CA PHE A 97 -22.13 17.91 -5.00
C PHE A 97 -21.45 19.11 -4.32
N ASP A 98 -20.72 18.86 -3.23
CA ASP A 98 -19.97 19.87 -2.48
C ASP A 98 -18.51 19.44 -2.33
N VAL A 99 -17.62 20.22 -2.94
CA VAL A 99 -16.16 19.96 -2.95
C VAL A 99 -15.54 20.12 -1.56
N GLU A 100 -16.03 21.03 -0.73
CA GLU A 100 -15.51 21.23 0.63
C GLU A 100 -15.91 20.07 1.55
N VAL A 101 -17.15 19.60 1.47
CA VAL A 101 -17.60 18.41 2.21
C VAL A 101 -16.80 17.18 1.76
N PHE A 102 -16.64 16.99 0.45
CA PHE A 102 -15.80 15.94 -0.11
C PHE A 102 -14.36 15.99 0.42
N ARG A 103 -13.72 17.18 0.44
CA ARG A 103 -12.36 17.37 0.97
C ARG A 103 -12.27 17.00 2.44
N LYS A 104 -13.25 17.38 3.26
CA LYS A 104 -13.30 17.05 4.69
C LYS A 104 -13.46 15.53 4.90
N LEU A 105 -14.40 14.89 4.19
CA LEU A 105 -14.56 13.43 4.24
C LEU A 105 -13.27 12.72 3.82
N LEU A 106 -12.68 13.10 2.68
CA LEU A 106 -11.46 12.48 2.19
C LEU A 106 -10.30 12.61 3.18
N ARG A 107 -10.20 13.74 3.91
CA ARG A 107 -9.22 13.91 4.99
C ARG A 107 -9.48 12.93 6.14
N ILE A 108 -10.73 12.76 6.58
CA ILE A 108 -11.12 11.79 7.61
C ILE A 108 -10.74 10.37 7.17
N ILE A 109 -11.17 9.95 5.99
CA ILE A 109 -10.92 8.59 5.47
C ILE A 109 -9.42 8.35 5.26
N ARG A 110 -8.68 9.33 4.74
CA ARG A 110 -7.23 9.21 4.56
C ARG A 110 -6.50 9.09 5.89
N THR A 111 -6.86 9.90 6.88
CA THR A 111 -6.27 9.81 8.23
C THR A 111 -6.56 8.45 8.85
N TRP A 112 -7.81 8.00 8.81
CA TRP A 112 -8.19 6.66 9.24
C TRP A 112 -7.38 5.57 8.54
N ALA A 113 -7.36 5.54 7.20
CA ALA A 113 -6.69 4.50 6.43
C ALA A 113 -5.18 4.43 6.73
N LYS A 114 -4.53 5.58 6.94
CA LYS A 114 -3.12 5.66 7.38
C LYS A 114 -2.94 5.07 8.78
N GLN A 115 -3.73 5.49 9.76
CA GLN A 115 -3.63 4.98 11.14
C GLN A 115 -3.91 3.47 11.25
N ARG A 116 -4.71 2.93 10.32
CA ARG A 116 -5.00 1.50 10.21
C ARG A 116 -3.99 0.73 9.34
N GLY A 117 -3.03 1.40 8.71
CA GLY A 117 -2.01 0.77 7.87
C GLY A 117 -2.56 0.13 6.59
N ILE A 118 -3.60 0.72 6.00
CA ILE A 118 -4.29 0.23 4.78
C ILE A 118 -4.31 1.29 3.66
N TYR A 119 -3.38 2.24 3.72
CA TYR A 119 -3.24 3.32 2.73
C TYR A 119 -1.96 3.13 1.92
N GLY A 120 -2.09 3.18 0.59
CA GLY A 120 -0.96 3.11 -0.35
C GLY A 120 -0.96 1.84 -1.20
N SER A 121 -0.68 1.99 -2.49
CA SER A 121 -0.69 0.88 -3.46
C SER A 121 0.49 -0.07 -3.35
N GLN A 122 1.56 0.33 -2.64
CA GLN A 122 2.82 -0.40 -2.59
C GLN A 122 2.64 -1.86 -2.18
N PHE A 123 1.93 -2.13 -1.08
CA PHE A 123 1.71 -3.49 -0.61
C PHE A 123 0.30 -4.00 -0.92
N GLY A 124 -0.28 -3.53 -2.02
CA GLY A 124 -1.60 -3.96 -2.47
C GLY A 124 -2.77 -3.40 -1.67
N PHE A 125 -2.63 -2.24 -1.02
CA PHE A 125 -3.79 -1.51 -0.48
C PHE A 125 -4.29 -0.44 -1.46
N LEU A 126 -5.33 0.29 -1.05
CA LEU A 126 -5.95 1.31 -1.90
C LEU A 126 -5.06 2.56 -2.00
N SER A 127 -4.90 3.02 -3.24
CA SER A 127 -4.22 4.27 -3.59
C SER A 127 -5.01 5.50 -3.14
N GLY A 128 -4.37 6.68 -3.13
CA GLY A 128 -5.04 7.94 -2.83
C GLY A 128 -6.23 8.21 -3.76
N THR A 129 -6.07 7.96 -5.06
CA THR A 129 -7.12 8.08 -6.07
C THR A 129 -8.27 7.11 -5.82
N ALA A 130 -7.97 5.85 -5.45
CA ALA A 130 -9.02 4.89 -5.09
C ALA A 130 -9.86 5.37 -3.89
N TRP A 131 -9.23 5.84 -2.82
CA TRP A 131 -9.96 6.42 -1.68
C TRP A 131 -10.78 7.64 -2.07
N ALA A 132 -10.27 8.51 -2.95
CA ALA A 132 -10.98 9.68 -3.46
C ALA A 132 -12.24 9.29 -4.26
N ILE A 133 -12.15 8.30 -5.15
CA ILE A 133 -13.28 7.75 -5.90
C ILE A 133 -14.37 7.23 -4.96
N LEU A 134 -13.98 6.45 -3.94
CA LEU A 134 -14.92 5.89 -2.98
C LEU A 134 -15.59 6.98 -2.12
N CYS A 135 -14.86 8.04 -1.77
CA CYS A 135 -15.44 9.19 -1.07
C CYS A 135 -16.42 9.96 -1.98
N ALA A 136 -16.06 10.18 -3.25
CA ALA A 136 -16.92 10.86 -4.20
C ALA A 136 -18.23 10.09 -4.43
N ARG A 137 -18.19 8.75 -4.44
CA ARG A 137 -19.37 7.88 -4.55
C ARG A 137 -20.46 8.13 -3.50
N VAL A 138 -20.11 8.67 -2.33
CA VAL A 138 -21.10 8.99 -1.27
C VAL A 138 -21.42 10.48 -1.17
N CYS A 139 -20.68 11.34 -1.87
CA CYS A 139 -20.83 12.79 -1.85
C CYS A 139 -21.75 13.32 -2.97
N HIS A 140 -22.85 12.62 -3.25
CA HIS A 140 -23.81 12.96 -4.33
C HIS A 140 -25.01 13.78 -3.85
N ALA A 141 -25.24 13.84 -2.54
CA ALA A 141 -26.41 14.50 -1.94
C ALA A 141 -25.98 15.58 -0.95
N GLU A 142 -26.90 16.50 -0.67
CA GLU A 142 -26.79 17.62 0.27
C GLU A 142 -26.81 17.16 1.74
N LEU A 143 -26.01 16.15 2.10
CA LEU A 143 -25.79 15.74 3.48
C LEU A 143 -24.73 16.64 4.11
N GLN A 144 -25.12 17.38 5.15
CA GLN A 144 -24.27 18.41 5.79
C GLN A 144 -23.40 17.87 6.96
N ASP A 145 -23.78 16.74 7.58
CA ASP A 145 -23.04 16.18 8.73
C ASP A 145 -21.95 15.16 8.30
N LEU A 146 -20.72 15.41 8.75
CA LEU A 146 -19.55 14.58 8.42
C LEU A 146 -19.58 13.21 9.10
N ALA A 147 -20.14 13.09 10.31
CA ALA A 147 -20.22 11.81 11.01
C ALA A 147 -21.16 10.85 10.26
N SER A 148 -22.32 11.36 9.85
CA SER A 148 -23.31 10.65 9.06
C SER A 148 -22.74 10.21 7.72
N LEU A 149 -22.03 11.11 7.02
CA LEU A 149 -21.40 10.81 5.74
C LEU A 149 -20.30 9.74 5.87
N ALA A 150 -19.46 9.82 6.91
CA ALA A 150 -18.46 8.79 7.20
C ALA A 150 -19.11 7.44 7.55
N SER A 151 -20.20 7.44 8.32
CA SER A 151 -20.96 6.22 8.63
C SER A 151 -21.57 5.58 7.37
N ILE A 152 -22.17 6.38 6.47
CA ILE A 152 -22.70 5.92 5.18
C ILE A 152 -21.59 5.34 4.31
N PHE A 153 -20.44 6.01 4.25
CA PHE A 153 -19.24 5.53 3.54
C PHE A 153 -18.83 4.13 4.01
N PHE A 154 -18.59 3.95 5.31
CA PHE A 154 -18.15 2.66 5.85
C PHE A 154 -19.24 1.60 5.71
N HIS A 155 -20.51 1.96 5.88
CA HIS A 155 -21.62 1.05 5.68
C HIS A 155 -21.66 0.50 4.26
N SER A 156 -21.68 1.40 3.28
CA SER A 156 -21.74 1.10 1.84
C SER A 156 -20.62 0.16 1.42
N LEU A 157 -19.38 0.43 1.84
CA LEU A 157 -18.23 -0.40 1.50
C LEU A 157 -18.13 -1.71 2.29
N SER A 158 -18.62 -1.75 3.53
CA SER A 158 -18.61 -2.98 4.34
C SER A 158 -19.56 -4.06 3.82
N ARG A 159 -20.62 -3.64 3.13
CA ARG A 159 -21.67 -4.49 2.53
C ARG A 159 -21.55 -4.62 1.01
N TRP A 160 -20.48 -4.09 0.43
CA TRP A 160 -20.24 -4.16 -0.99
C TRP A 160 -20.18 -5.61 -1.50
N ASP A 161 -20.87 -5.88 -2.62
CA ASP A 161 -20.84 -7.16 -3.31
C ASP A 161 -19.50 -7.34 -4.03
N PRO A 162 -18.67 -8.32 -3.64
CA PRO A 162 -17.37 -8.56 -4.25
C PRO A 162 -17.38 -8.78 -5.78
N ARG A 163 -18.53 -9.12 -6.37
CA ARG A 163 -18.68 -9.38 -7.81
C ARG A 163 -18.77 -8.10 -8.66
N LYS A 164 -19.14 -6.97 -8.05
CA LYS A 164 -19.41 -5.72 -8.77
C LYS A 164 -18.29 -4.72 -8.56
N PRO A 165 -17.57 -4.23 -9.57
CA PRO A 165 -16.56 -3.21 -9.38
C PRO A 165 -17.17 -1.91 -8.80
N LEU A 166 -16.43 -1.20 -7.96
CA LEU A 166 -16.83 0.07 -7.37
C LEU A 166 -16.50 1.21 -8.34
N SER A 167 -17.50 2.02 -8.68
CA SER A 167 -17.40 3.22 -9.54
C SER A 167 -17.84 4.48 -8.79
N ILE A 168 -17.54 5.67 -9.33
CA ILE A 168 -18.02 6.94 -8.76
C ILE A 168 -19.55 7.04 -8.80
N THR A 169 -20.15 6.71 -9.93
CA THR A 169 -21.60 6.62 -10.08
C THR A 169 -22.06 5.23 -9.64
N PRO A 170 -22.92 5.11 -8.62
CA PRO A 170 -23.60 3.85 -8.35
C PRO A 170 -24.37 3.42 -9.61
N GLU A 171 -24.12 2.22 -10.13
CA GLU A 171 -25.00 1.65 -11.16
C GLU A 171 -26.44 1.59 -10.63
N ASP A 172 -27.41 1.78 -11.53
CA ASP A 172 -28.83 1.98 -11.26
C ASP A 172 -29.40 1.05 -10.16
N PRO A 173 -30.25 1.55 -9.23
CA PRO A 173 -30.94 0.74 -8.24
C PRO A 173 -31.81 -0.39 -8.83
N LEU A 174 -32.12 -0.32 -10.13
CA LEU A 174 -32.96 -1.28 -10.86
C LEU A 174 -32.26 -2.61 -11.19
N THR A 175 -30.96 -2.77 -10.86
CA THR A 175 -30.23 -4.06 -10.93
C THR A 175 -29.84 -4.62 -9.57
N VAL A 176 -30.62 -4.31 -8.53
CA VAL A 176 -30.60 -5.08 -7.28
C VAL A 176 -31.39 -6.37 -7.51
N SER A 177 -30.81 -7.31 -8.26
CA SER A 177 -31.20 -8.70 -8.06
C SER A 177 -30.71 -9.11 -6.67
N ALA A 178 -31.64 -9.58 -5.85
CA ALA A 178 -31.37 -10.21 -4.57
C ALA A 178 -30.54 -11.48 -4.80
N ILE A 179 -29.23 -11.32 -4.99
CA ILE A 179 -28.31 -12.44 -5.04
C ILE A 179 -27.68 -12.52 -3.66
N ILE A 180 -28.19 -13.45 -2.86
CA ILE A 180 -27.51 -13.91 -1.66
C ILE A 180 -26.13 -14.43 -2.13
N PRO A 181 -25.01 -13.94 -1.57
CA PRO A 181 -23.70 -14.43 -1.96
C PRO A 181 -23.61 -15.94 -1.64
N ASP A 182 -23.50 -16.77 -2.68
CA ASP A 182 -23.14 -18.17 -2.49
C ASP A 182 -21.75 -18.26 -1.87
N ALA A 183 -21.64 -18.95 -0.73
CA ALA A 183 -20.42 -19.14 0.04
C ALA A 183 -19.36 -20.01 -0.70
N SER A 184 -19.74 -20.60 -1.84
CA SER A 184 -18.88 -21.49 -2.63
C SER A 184 -17.87 -20.77 -3.55
N GLN A 185 -17.99 -19.45 -3.75
CA GLN A 185 -17.18 -18.72 -4.73
C GLN A 185 -15.88 -18.13 -4.15
N PRO A 186 -14.79 -18.08 -4.95
CA PRO A 186 -13.48 -17.63 -4.49
C PRO A 186 -13.52 -16.19 -3.95
N PRO A 187 -12.62 -15.84 -3.02
CA PRO A 187 -12.63 -14.52 -2.39
C PRO A 187 -12.31 -13.43 -3.42
N ALA A 188 -13.33 -12.66 -3.80
CA ALA A 188 -13.16 -11.63 -4.83
C ALA A 188 -12.29 -10.45 -4.35
N VAL A 189 -11.51 -9.90 -5.26
CA VAL A 189 -10.64 -8.74 -5.05
C VAL A 189 -11.45 -7.44 -5.09
N LEU A 190 -11.12 -6.47 -4.23
CA LEU A 190 -11.75 -5.15 -4.25
C LEU A 190 -11.25 -4.33 -5.46
N VAL A 191 -12.13 -4.13 -6.43
CA VAL A 191 -11.84 -3.38 -7.67
C VAL A 191 -12.52 -2.01 -7.64
N VAL A 192 -11.73 -0.95 -7.81
CA VAL A 192 -12.20 0.45 -7.92
C VAL A 192 -11.92 0.96 -9.33
N LYS A 193 -12.97 1.22 -10.11
CA LYS A 193 -12.89 1.76 -11.48
C LYS A 193 -12.60 3.25 -11.48
N LEU A 194 -11.80 3.69 -12.45
CA LEU A 194 -11.56 5.10 -12.71
C LEU A 194 -12.71 5.74 -13.50
N PRO A 195 -13.01 7.02 -13.28
CA PRO A 195 -14.10 7.73 -13.96
C PRO A 195 -13.71 8.21 -15.35
N LEU A 196 -13.10 7.33 -16.15
CA LEU A 196 -12.53 7.65 -17.46
C LEU A 196 -13.10 6.81 -18.62
N GLY A 197 -14.13 6.01 -18.35
CA GLY A 197 -14.94 5.37 -19.39
C GLY A 197 -14.54 3.98 -19.85
N GLN A 198 -13.47 3.34 -19.33
CA GLN A 198 -13.10 1.95 -19.65
C GLN A 198 -12.47 1.22 -18.44
N ASP A 199 -12.06 -0.04 -18.61
CA ASP A 199 -11.59 -1.03 -17.59
C ASP A 199 -10.34 -0.63 -16.77
N LEU A 200 -10.00 0.66 -16.74
CA LEU A 200 -8.98 1.21 -15.86
C LEU A 200 -9.40 1.14 -14.39
N CYS A 201 -8.50 0.65 -13.54
CA CYS A 201 -8.75 0.55 -12.10
C CYS A 201 -7.68 1.29 -11.27
N ALA A 202 -8.14 1.93 -10.19
CA ALA A 202 -7.31 2.60 -9.20
C ALA A 202 -6.74 1.63 -8.14
N SER A 203 -7.08 0.35 -8.22
CA SER A 203 -6.79 -0.70 -7.24
C SER A 203 -6.11 -1.93 -7.84
N HIS A 204 -5.29 -1.75 -8.89
CA HIS A 204 -4.63 -2.83 -9.65
C HIS A 204 -3.69 -3.72 -8.82
N ASN A 205 -3.12 -3.21 -7.71
CA ASN A 205 -2.26 -4.00 -6.83
C ASN A 205 -3.02 -4.74 -5.72
N VAL A 206 -4.34 -4.53 -5.59
CA VAL A 206 -5.10 -5.14 -4.50
C VAL A 206 -5.17 -6.65 -4.71
N THR A 207 -4.83 -7.41 -3.68
CA THR A 207 -4.85 -8.87 -3.69
C THR A 207 -6.03 -9.40 -2.87
N VAL A 208 -6.18 -10.72 -2.83
CA VAL A 208 -7.20 -11.39 -2.01
C VAL A 208 -6.98 -11.10 -0.51
N THR A 209 -5.75 -11.18 -0.05
CA THR A 209 -5.36 -10.96 1.35
C THR A 209 -5.58 -9.51 1.77
N THR A 210 -5.15 -8.55 0.95
CA THR A 210 -5.36 -7.14 1.28
C THR A 210 -6.83 -6.75 1.20
N SER A 211 -7.60 -7.32 0.26
CA SER A 211 -9.06 -7.17 0.22
C SER A 211 -9.72 -7.64 1.50
N ARG A 212 -9.30 -8.77 2.05
CA ARG A 212 -9.80 -9.29 3.33
C ARG A 212 -9.45 -8.37 4.51
N ILE A 213 -8.23 -7.83 4.52
CA ILE A 213 -7.81 -6.83 5.53
C ILE A 213 -8.67 -5.57 5.41
N LEU A 214 -8.86 -5.04 4.20
CA LEU A 214 -9.69 -3.86 3.94
C LEU A 214 -11.12 -4.07 4.46
N ARG A 215 -11.76 -5.21 4.16
CA ARG A 215 -13.11 -5.52 4.66
C ARG A 215 -13.18 -5.55 6.19
N THR A 216 -12.18 -6.15 6.83
CA THR A 216 -12.12 -6.24 8.30
C THR A 216 -12.05 -4.84 8.92
N GLU A 217 -11.18 -3.98 8.40
CA GLU A 217 -11.04 -2.61 8.90
C GLU A 217 -12.28 -1.75 8.57
N LEU A 218 -12.90 -1.92 7.39
CA LEU A 218 -14.13 -1.23 7.00
C LEU A 218 -15.31 -1.59 7.94
N ARG A 219 -15.46 -2.87 8.29
CA ARG A 219 -16.49 -3.31 9.26
C ARG A 219 -16.25 -2.72 10.65
N ARG A 220 -15.01 -2.71 11.12
CA ARG A 220 -14.64 -2.05 12.38
C ARG A 220 -15.01 -0.56 12.32
N ALA A 221 -14.61 0.12 11.26
CA ALA A 221 -14.83 1.55 11.08
C ALA A 221 -16.33 1.90 11.01
N TYR A 222 -17.15 1.07 10.36
CA TYR A 222 -18.60 1.23 10.36
C TYR A 222 -19.18 1.17 11.79
N LYS A 223 -18.79 0.19 12.60
CA LYS A 223 -19.26 0.06 13.99
C LYS A 223 -18.95 1.33 14.80
N VAL A 224 -17.72 1.82 14.71
CA VAL A 224 -17.27 3.02 15.43
C VAL A 224 -17.96 4.28 14.88
N ALA A 225 -17.99 4.48 13.57
CA ALA A 225 -18.63 5.63 12.95
C ALA A 225 -20.13 5.70 13.27
N HIS A 226 -20.81 4.54 13.31
CA HIS A 226 -22.21 4.49 13.72
C HIS A 226 -22.41 4.89 15.19
N GLN A 227 -21.49 4.49 16.08
CA GLN A 227 -21.51 4.93 17.48
C GLN A 227 -21.21 6.43 17.64
N ILE A 228 -20.34 7.00 16.79
CA ILE A 228 -20.07 8.45 16.76
C ILE A 228 -21.35 9.21 16.39
N VAL A 229 -22.09 8.75 15.37
CA VAL A 229 -23.38 9.35 14.98
C VAL A 229 -24.41 9.28 16.13
N GLN A 230 -24.38 8.22 16.94
CA GLN A 230 -25.23 8.07 18.12
C GLN A 230 -24.73 8.85 19.35
N GLY A 231 -23.59 9.54 19.28
CA GLY A 231 -22.97 10.23 20.41
C GLY A 231 -22.38 9.30 21.49
N ARG A 232 -22.06 8.04 21.14
CA ARG A 232 -21.56 7.00 22.07
C ARG A 232 -20.05 6.75 21.97
N SER A 233 -19.37 7.33 20.99
CA SER A 233 -17.94 7.18 20.73
C SER A 233 -17.40 8.49 20.15
N GLN A 234 -16.09 8.66 20.15
CA GLN A 234 -15.43 9.86 19.67
C GLN A 234 -14.60 9.58 18.41
N TRP A 235 -14.21 10.64 17.69
CA TRP A 235 -13.41 10.52 16.47
C TRP A 235 -12.04 9.88 16.72
N GLU A 236 -11.49 10.05 17.91
CA GLU A 236 -10.25 9.41 18.36
C GLU A 236 -10.32 7.88 18.29
N ASP A 237 -11.48 7.29 18.58
CA ASP A 237 -11.69 5.83 18.52
C ASP A 237 -11.62 5.31 17.08
N LEU A 238 -12.11 6.12 16.13
CA LEU A 238 -12.04 5.81 14.70
C LEU A 238 -10.57 5.83 14.25
N PHE A 239 -9.83 6.87 14.65
CA PHE A 239 -8.43 7.08 14.30
C PHE A 239 -7.43 6.30 15.14
N ALA A 240 -7.88 5.55 16.15
CA ALA A 240 -7.02 4.75 17.00
C ALA A 240 -6.07 3.87 16.15
N PRO A 241 -4.74 3.99 16.33
CA PRO A 241 -3.80 3.26 15.51
C PRO A 241 -3.96 1.76 15.71
N VAL A 242 -3.69 0.97 14.68
CA VAL A 242 -3.62 -0.47 14.87
C VAL A 242 -2.35 -0.83 15.64
N LEU A 243 -2.47 -1.69 16.66
CA LEU A 243 -1.35 -2.20 17.44
C LEU A 243 -0.57 -3.25 16.64
N PHE A 244 -0.07 -2.87 15.47
CA PHE A 244 0.53 -3.76 14.48
C PHE A 244 1.65 -4.62 15.08
N PHE A 245 2.56 -4.00 15.85
CA PHE A 245 3.72 -4.65 16.49
C PHE A 245 3.39 -5.46 17.76
N GLN A 246 2.13 -5.45 18.20
CA GLN A 246 1.68 -6.20 19.37
C GLN A 246 0.72 -7.32 19.00
N ARG A 247 0.03 -7.19 17.85
CA ARG A 247 -1.02 -8.10 17.40
C ARG A 247 -0.50 -9.39 16.79
N HIS A 248 0.76 -9.42 16.36
CA HIS A 248 1.33 -10.59 15.67
C HIS A 248 2.56 -11.09 16.42
N ARG A 249 2.81 -12.41 16.35
CA ARG A 249 3.96 -13.05 17.01
C ARG A 249 5.20 -13.09 16.11
N HIS A 250 5.01 -13.05 14.80
CA HIS A 250 6.08 -13.19 13.82
C HIS A 250 6.03 -12.05 12.82
N TYR A 251 7.20 -11.50 12.51
CA TYR A 251 7.38 -10.45 11.53
C TYR A 251 8.54 -10.81 10.61
N LEU A 252 8.43 -10.37 9.36
CA LEU A 252 9.53 -10.31 8.40
C LEU A 252 9.95 -8.84 8.30
N GLU A 253 11.22 -8.58 8.61
CA GLU A 253 11.85 -7.27 8.56
C GLU A 253 12.68 -7.16 7.28
N PHE A 254 12.60 -6.00 6.63
CA PHE A 254 13.35 -5.63 5.44
C PHE A 254 14.15 -4.36 5.72
N ASP A 255 15.46 -4.49 5.86
CA ASP A 255 16.37 -3.38 6.16
C ASP A 255 17.14 -2.99 4.90
N PHE A 256 16.80 -1.81 4.37
CA PHE A 256 17.56 -1.14 3.33
C PHE A 256 18.64 -0.30 3.98
N VAL A 257 19.91 -0.59 3.67
CA VAL A 257 21.05 0.14 4.23
C VAL A 257 21.95 0.69 3.12
N ALA A 258 22.54 1.86 3.34
CA ALA A 258 23.50 2.44 2.40
C ALA A 258 24.50 3.41 3.06
N SER A 259 25.60 3.64 2.34
CA SER A 259 26.70 4.52 2.76
C SER A 259 26.39 6.02 2.58
N SER A 260 25.35 6.37 1.82
CA SER A 260 24.93 7.75 1.53
C SER A 260 23.41 7.81 1.38
N ASP A 261 22.79 8.93 1.76
CA ASP A 261 21.34 9.15 1.62
C ASP A 261 20.87 9.15 0.16
N ASP A 262 21.71 9.60 -0.78
CA ASP A 262 21.41 9.55 -2.23
C ASP A 262 21.32 8.10 -2.72
N ILE A 263 22.30 7.28 -2.34
CA ILE A 263 22.34 5.85 -2.68
C ILE A 263 21.15 5.14 -2.02
N LEU A 264 20.88 5.41 -0.74
CA LEU A 264 19.74 4.84 -0.03
C LEU A 264 18.45 5.18 -0.76
N SER A 265 18.26 6.43 -1.19
CA SER A 265 17.04 6.87 -1.85
C SER A 265 16.80 6.13 -3.17
N LYS A 266 17.84 5.95 -4.00
CA LYS A 266 17.78 5.18 -5.26
C LYS A 266 17.59 3.68 -5.02
N TRP A 267 18.35 3.11 -4.10
CA TRP A 267 18.27 1.69 -3.74
C TRP A 267 16.89 1.34 -3.16
N PHE A 268 16.43 2.15 -2.21
CA PHE A 268 15.12 2.00 -1.61
C PHE A 268 13.99 2.14 -2.63
N ALA A 269 14.08 3.11 -3.54
CA ALA A 269 13.14 3.25 -4.66
C ALA A 269 13.00 1.96 -5.48
N TRP A 270 14.13 1.41 -5.95
CA TRP A 270 14.15 0.14 -6.67
C TRP A 270 13.57 -1.02 -5.84
N GLY A 271 13.96 -1.10 -4.57
CA GLY A 271 13.49 -2.16 -3.69
C GLY A 271 12.00 -2.09 -3.39
N LYS A 272 11.43 -0.89 -3.26
CA LYS A 272 10.00 -0.70 -3.11
C LYS A 272 9.21 -1.27 -4.29
N ASP A 273 9.69 -1.06 -5.51
CA ASP A 273 9.07 -1.56 -6.74
C ASP A 273 9.16 -3.10 -6.80
N CYS A 274 10.31 -3.66 -6.43
CA CYS A 274 10.50 -5.11 -6.33
C CYS A 274 9.56 -5.76 -5.31
N LEU A 275 9.23 -5.05 -4.22
CA LEU A 275 8.33 -5.54 -3.16
C LEU A 275 6.84 -5.26 -3.46
N GLN A 276 6.50 -4.66 -4.59
CA GLN A 276 5.11 -4.31 -4.91
C GLN A 276 4.19 -5.54 -4.93
N ASN A 277 4.70 -6.66 -5.46
CA ASN A 277 3.97 -7.93 -5.57
C ASN A 277 4.23 -8.88 -4.39
N LEU A 278 4.82 -8.38 -3.30
CA LEU A 278 5.19 -9.21 -2.15
C LEU A 278 4.00 -10.00 -1.60
N VAL A 279 2.85 -9.36 -1.41
CA VAL A 279 1.67 -10.04 -0.86
C VAL A 279 1.18 -11.14 -1.80
N MET A 280 1.17 -10.88 -3.10
CA MET A 280 0.79 -11.87 -4.12
C MET A 280 1.75 -13.06 -4.10
N LEU A 281 3.06 -12.82 -3.97
CA LEU A 281 4.06 -13.88 -3.83
C LEU A 281 3.76 -14.78 -2.62
N PHE A 282 3.41 -14.20 -1.47
CA PHE A 282 2.99 -14.98 -0.30
C PHE A 282 1.71 -15.78 -0.55
N GLU A 283 0.73 -15.20 -1.25
CA GLU A 283 -0.52 -15.88 -1.60
C GLU A 283 -0.28 -17.09 -2.52
N THR A 284 0.59 -16.94 -3.51
CA THR A 284 0.87 -18.01 -4.49
C THR A 284 1.75 -19.11 -3.93
N THR A 285 2.74 -18.77 -3.09
CA THR A 285 3.74 -19.74 -2.59
C THR A 285 3.27 -20.43 -1.31
N LEU A 286 2.51 -19.75 -0.44
CA LEU A 286 2.09 -20.26 0.87
C LEU A 286 0.57 -20.24 1.03
N GLU A 287 -0.15 -20.63 -0.02
CA GLU A 287 -1.61 -20.60 -0.08
C GLU A 287 -2.22 -21.32 1.14
N GLY A 288 -3.12 -20.63 1.84
CA GLY A 288 -3.82 -21.15 3.03
C GLY A 288 -2.97 -21.35 4.29
N THR A 289 -1.64 -21.33 4.21
CA THR A 289 -0.76 -21.68 5.33
C THR A 289 -0.36 -20.47 6.16
N VAL A 290 -0.09 -19.33 5.49
CA VAL A 290 0.32 -18.08 6.16
C VAL A 290 -0.57 -16.92 5.73
N LYS A 291 -1.16 -16.26 6.72
CA LYS A 291 -1.84 -14.97 6.55
C LYS A 291 -0.81 -13.86 6.74
N VAL A 292 -0.65 -13.00 5.74
CA VAL A 292 0.27 -11.86 5.79
C VAL A 292 -0.45 -10.54 6.01
N ARG A 293 0.18 -9.61 6.73
CA ARG A 293 -0.26 -8.21 6.81
C ARG A 293 0.96 -7.30 6.66
N PRO A 294 1.16 -6.67 5.50
CA PRO A 294 2.24 -5.71 5.32
C PRO A 294 1.96 -4.40 6.07
N TRP A 295 3.01 -3.73 6.55
CA TRP A 295 2.94 -2.39 7.11
C TRP A 295 3.42 -1.36 6.08
N PRO A 296 2.61 -0.35 5.73
CA PRO A 296 2.95 0.59 4.65
C PRO A 296 4.01 1.63 5.03
N GLU A 297 4.31 1.83 6.33
CA GLU A 297 5.30 2.80 6.74
C GLU A 297 6.70 2.19 6.84
N TRP A 298 7.68 3.01 6.50
CA TRP A 298 9.10 2.69 6.54
C TRP A 298 9.78 3.52 7.60
N PHE A 299 10.58 2.88 8.45
CA PHE A 299 11.16 3.51 9.63
C PHE A 299 12.65 3.78 9.38
N GLN A 300 13.07 5.03 9.50
CA GLN A 300 14.49 5.36 9.47
C GLN A 300 15.15 4.94 10.78
N PHE A 301 16.33 4.34 10.68
CA PHE A 301 17.11 3.94 11.84
C PHE A 301 18.61 4.16 11.61
N LYS A 302 19.38 4.10 12.70
CA LYS A 302 20.85 4.19 12.68
C LYS A 302 21.46 2.83 12.96
N ASP A 303 22.31 2.40 12.05
CA ASP A 303 23.06 1.16 12.14
C ASP A 303 24.53 1.45 12.46
N SER A 304 25.21 0.53 13.15
CA SER A 304 26.63 0.71 13.51
C SER A 304 27.56 0.66 12.30
N GLU A 305 27.21 -0.10 11.26
CA GLU A 305 28.00 -0.27 10.05
C GLU A 305 27.56 0.68 8.94
N TRP A 306 26.28 1.06 8.93
CA TRP A 306 25.68 1.86 7.86
C TRP A 306 25.07 3.16 8.38
N PRO A 307 25.51 4.33 7.86
CA PRO A 307 25.03 5.63 8.34
C PRO A 307 23.57 5.92 7.97
N HIS A 308 23.05 5.32 6.91
CA HIS A 308 21.69 5.55 6.42
C HIS A 308 20.94 4.21 6.28
N ALA A 309 19.81 4.08 6.97
CA ALA A 309 19.01 2.86 6.93
C ALA A 309 17.49 3.11 7.01
N ARG A 310 16.71 2.21 6.39
CA ARG A 310 15.25 2.18 6.43
C ARG A 310 14.74 0.74 6.61
N ALA A 311 13.91 0.52 7.62
CA ALA A 311 13.27 -0.76 7.92
C ALA A 311 11.80 -0.79 7.47
N GLY A 312 11.36 -1.91 6.91
CA GLY A 312 9.97 -2.21 6.62
C GLY A 312 9.54 -3.55 7.22
N PHE A 313 8.26 -3.70 7.50
CA PHE A 313 7.75 -4.85 8.24
C PHE A 313 6.54 -5.51 7.58
N VAL A 314 6.53 -6.84 7.59
CA VAL A 314 5.37 -7.65 7.22
C VAL A 314 5.06 -8.60 8.37
N ALA A 315 3.86 -8.51 8.92
CA ALA A 315 3.41 -9.42 9.95
C ALA A 315 2.96 -10.75 9.33
N LEU A 316 3.31 -11.84 9.99
CA LEU A 316 2.98 -13.20 9.58
C LEU A 316 2.11 -13.85 10.66
N ARG A 317 1.01 -14.48 10.24
CA ARG A 317 0.16 -15.31 11.10
C ARG A 317 -0.01 -16.68 10.44
N ILE A 318 0.46 -17.71 11.12
CA ILE A 318 0.34 -19.09 10.68
C ILE A 318 -1.10 -19.55 10.89
N ASP A 319 -1.75 -20.06 9.85
CA ASP A 319 -3.09 -20.61 9.95
C ASP A 319 -3.03 -22.07 10.40
N ARG A 320 -3.66 -22.38 11.55
CA ARG A 320 -3.64 -23.75 12.09
C ARG A 320 -4.59 -24.68 11.33
N SER A 321 -5.58 -24.16 10.62
CA SER A 321 -6.63 -24.93 9.95
C SER A 321 -6.27 -25.50 8.58
N ALA A 322 -5.14 -25.11 7.97
CA ALA A 322 -4.72 -25.66 6.68
C ALA A 322 -4.11 -27.07 6.87
N ASN A 323 -4.83 -28.08 6.38
CA ASN A 323 -4.47 -29.49 6.17
C ASN A 323 -3.54 -30.15 7.21
N THR A 324 -4.13 -30.97 8.07
CA THR A 324 -3.48 -32.15 8.63
C THR A 324 -3.97 -33.35 7.82
N PRO A 325 -3.20 -33.91 6.86
CA PRO A 325 -3.52 -35.21 6.29
C PRO A 325 -3.15 -36.27 7.33
N GLY A 326 -4.16 -36.88 7.95
CA GLY A 326 -3.99 -37.95 8.93
C GLY A 326 -4.15 -37.45 10.35
N GLY A 327 -5.09 -38.06 11.08
CA GLY A 327 -5.44 -37.74 12.47
C GLY A 327 -4.32 -38.03 13.46
N ALA A 328 -3.30 -37.16 13.47
CA ALA A 328 -2.35 -37.03 14.56
C ALA A 328 -2.74 -35.84 15.43
N ASN A 329 -2.61 -36.03 16.74
CA ASN A 329 -2.95 -35.11 17.83
C ASN A 329 -2.55 -33.64 17.51
N PRO A 330 -3.46 -32.65 17.67
CA PRO A 330 -3.21 -31.27 17.27
C PRO A 330 -2.22 -30.47 18.15
N ASP A 331 -1.79 -31.01 19.29
CA ASP A 331 -1.16 -30.23 20.37
C ASP A 331 0.38 -30.35 20.53
N SER A 332 1.16 -30.78 19.53
CA SER A 332 2.63 -30.81 19.76
C SER A 332 3.57 -30.78 18.55
N ALA A 333 3.08 -30.75 17.32
CA ALA A 333 3.98 -30.63 16.17
C ALA A 333 4.34 -29.16 15.93
N LYS A 334 5.56 -28.73 16.32
CA LYS A 334 6.15 -27.45 15.91
C LYS A 334 6.03 -27.32 14.38
N ARG A 335 5.08 -26.52 13.89
CA ARG A 335 4.94 -26.23 12.45
C ARG A 335 6.06 -25.29 12.02
N ILE A 336 7.00 -25.84 11.27
CA ILE A 336 8.05 -25.08 10.62
C ILE A 336 7.58 -24.68 9.24
N ILE A 337 7.61 -23.37 8.96
CA ILE A 337 7.32 -22.85 7.63
C ILE A 337 8.61 -22.35 7.02
N ASP A 338 8.88 -22.83 5.82
CA ASP A 338 10.04 -22.43 5.05
C ASP A 338 9.73 -21.16 4.25
N LEU A 339 10.41 -20.06 4.59
CA LEU A 339 10.32 -18.79 3.86
C LEU A 339 11.43 -18.62 2.82
N ARG A 340 12.36 -19.58 2.70
CA ARG A 340 13.56 -19.43 1.86
C ARG A 340 13.20 -19.21 0.40
N GLU A 341 12.21 -19.91 -0.12
CA GLU A 341 11.79 -19.75 -1.51
C GLU A 341 11.35 -18.30 -1.79
N ILE A 342 10.51 -17.72 -0.92
CA ILE A 342 10.06 -16.34 -1.02
C ILE A 342 11.25 -15.38 -0.95
N VAL A 343 12.15 -15.56 0.02
CA VAL A 343 13.33 -14.71 0.18
C VAL A 343 14.24 -14.81 -1.05
N VAL A 344 14.46 -16.00 -1.60
CA VAL A 344 15.28 -16.20 -2.81
C VAL A 344 14.66 -15.50 -4.02
N GLN A 345 13.33 -15.59 -4.20
CA GLN A 345 12.67 -14.89 -5.29
C GLN A 345 12.78 -13.36 -5.15
N ILE A 346 12.62 -12.83 -3.94
CA ILE A 346 12.82 -11.39 -3.66
C ILE A 346 14.26 -10.99 -3.96
N MET A 347 15.24 -11.73 -3.44
CA MET A 347 16.66 -11.44 -3.64
C MET A 347 17.05 -11.49 -5.13
N LYS A 348 16.49 -12.43 -5.89
CA LYS A 348 16.70 -12.52 -7.34
C LYS A 348 16.25 -11.23 -8.05
N THR A 349 15.04 -10.76 -7.75
CA THR A 349 14.51 -9.52 -8.35
C THR A 349 15.32 -8.29 -7.90
N MET A 350 15.68 -8.23 -6.62
CA MET A 350 16.49 -7.15 -6.05
C MET A 350 17.87 -7.06 -6.71
N SER A 351 18.49 -8.20 -7.01
CA SER A 351 19.83 -8.25 -7.62
C SER A 351 19.90 -7.70 -9.05
N ALA A 352 18.75 -7.51 -9.71
CA ALA A 352 18.66 -6.95 -11.05
C ALA A 352 18.74 -5.41 -11.09
N TRP A 353 19.15 -4.75 -9.99
CA TRP A 353 19.24 -3.29 -9.94
C TRP A 353 20.27 -2.74 -10.96
N PRO A 354 19.87 -1.87 -11.91
CA PRO A 354 20.76 -1.43 -12.99
C PRO A 354 22.02 -0.70 -12.52
N GLU A 355 21.93 0.04 -11.42
CA GLU A 355 23.05 0.83 -10.87
C GLU A 355 23.90 0.03 -9.85
N ALA A 356 23.63 -1.26 -9.64
CA ALA A 356 24.33 -2.08 -8.65
C ALA A 356 25.87 -2.10 -8.85
N GLN A 357 26.32 -2.12 -10.11
CA GLN A 357 27.75 -2.10 -10.44
C GLN A 357 28.42 -0.76 -10.10
N THR A 358 27.67 0.35 -10.20
CA THR A 358 28.17 1.69 -9.89
C THR A 358 28.40 1.89 -8.39
N TYR A 359 27.59 1.26 -7.56
CA TYR A 359 27.62 1.41 -6.10
C TYR A 359 28.05 0.13 -5.36
N MET A 360 28.92 -0.69 -5.95
CA MET A 360 29.38 -1.93 -5.32
C MET A 360 29.86 -1.70 -3.87
N ASN A 361 29.40 -2.55 -2.95
CA ASN A 361 29.70 -2.50 -1.51
C ASN A 361 29.25 -1.21 -0.80
N ARG A 362 28.35 -0.42 -1.40
CA ARG A 362 27.86 0.85 -0.82
C ARG A 362 26.38 0.83 -0.42
N PHE A 363 25.72 -0.31 -0.60
CA PHE A 363 24.35 -0.59 -0.23
C PHE A 363 24.20 -2.08 0.12
N ASP A 364 23.17 -2.42 0.87
CA ASP A 364 22.80 -3.82 1.16
C ASP A 364 21.29 -3.91 1.49
N LEU A 365 20.75 -5.14 1.49
CA LEU A 365 19.41 -5.47 1.95
C LEU A 365 19.48 -6.65 2.91
N HIS A 366 18.98 -6.46 4.14
CA HIS A 366 18.85 -7.55 5.10
C HIS A 366 17.39 -7.92 5.28
N ILE A 367 17.11 -9.21 5.10
CA ILE A 367 15.79 -9.79 5.35
C ILE A 367 15.90 -10.69 6.57
N ARG A 368 15.08 -10.45 7.59
CA ARG A 368 15.16 -11.19 8.86
C ARG A 368 13.79 -11.55 9.39
N HIS A 369 13.71 -12.72 10.01
CA HIS A 369 12.58 -13.07 10.84
C HIS A 369 12.80 -12.52 12.24
N VAL A 370 11.77 -11.85 12.78
CA VAL A 370 11.80 -11.25 14.12
C VAL A 370 10.55 -11.69 14.89
N LYS A 371 10.72 -12.02 16.18
CA LYS A 371 9.59 -12.29 17.07
C LYS A 371 9.01 -10.97 17.58
N GLY A 372 7.70 -10.95 17.86
CA GLY A 372 7.01 -9.74 18.30
C GLY A 372 7.54 -9.16 19.63
N GLU A 373 8.14 -9.98 20.49
CA GLU A 373 8.74 -9.54 21.74
C GLU A 373 9.99 -8.68 21.49
N ASP A 374 10.92 -9.19 20.69
CA ASP A 374 12.16 -8.50 20.28
C ASP A 374 11.87 -7.17 19.57
N LEU A 375 10.78 -7.13 18.78
CA LEU A 375 10.40 -5.96 18.02
C LEU A 375 9.87 -4.80 18.89
N LYS A 376 9.28 -5.10 20.06
CA LYS A 376 8.88 -4.07 21.03
C LYS A 376 10.10 -3.36 21.61
N GLU A 377 11.18 -4.11 21.86
CA GLU A 377 12.44 -3.56 22.35
C GLU A 377 13.16 -2.76 21.26
N TRP A 378 13.14 -3.26 20.01
CA TRP A 378 13.64 -2.53 18.85
C TRP A 378 12.98 -1.14 18.71
N LYS A 379 11.65 -1.09 18.77
CA LYS A 379 10.91 0.17 18.61
C LYS A 379 11.22 1.17 19.73
N LYS A 380 11.27 0.72 20.99
CA LYS A 380 11.67 1.57 22.13
C LYS A 380 13.10 2.09 21.99
N SER A 381 14.00 1.26 21.50
CA SER A 381 15.41 1.64 21.27
C SER A 381 15.55 2.68 20.15
N GLN A 382 14.70 2.59 19.11
CA GLN A 382 14.61 3.60 18.06
C GLN A 382 14.06 4.93 18.56
N GLU A 383 12.99 4.92 19.36
CA GLU A 383 12.43 6.12 19.99
C GLU A 383 13.45 6.81 20.92
N ALA A 384 14.36 6.03 21.52
CA ALA A 384 15.47 6.53 22.34
C ALA A 384 16.72 6.96 21.54
N GLY A 385 16.72 6.83 20.21
CA GLY A 385 17.82 7.25 19.33
C GLY A 385 19.09 6.38 19.43
N VAL A 386 18.97 5.14 19.89
CA VAL A 386 20.09 4.22 20.09
C VAL A 386 20.56 3.65 18.74
N VAL A 387 21.88 3.61 18.52
CA VAL A 387 22.49 2.95 17.36
C VAL A 387 22.40 1.44 17.55
N ILE A 388 21.77 0.74 16.61
CA ILE A 388 21.61 -0.70 16.72
C ILE A 388 22.93 -1.39 16.35
N THR A 389 23.45 -2.20 17.29
CA THR A 389 24.50 -3.19 17.01
C THR A 389 23.80 -4.51 16.69
N ARG A 390 24.06 -5.07 15.51
CA ARG A 390 23.35 -6.25 15.02
C ARG A 390 23.70 -7.48 15.85
N VAL A 391 22.75 -7.98 16.65
CA VAL A 391 22.85 -9.28 17.33
C VAL A 391 21.63 -10.12 16.95
N GLY A 392 21.71 -10.84 15.83
CA GLY A 392 20.64 -11.73 15.36
C GLY A 392 21.02 -12.53 14.12
N LYS A 393 20.58 -13.80 14.03
CA LYS A 393 20.85 -14.70 12.88
C LYS A 393 20.31 -14.09 11.59
N GLN A 394 21.22 -13.65 10.72
CA GLN A 394 20.92 -13.25 9.35
C GLN A 394 20.33 -14.47 8.61
N LEU A 395 19.17 -14.30 7.97
CA LEU A 395 18.64 -15.31 7.06
C LEU A 395 19.44 -15.24 5.76
N THR A 396 20.59 -15.91 5.72
CA THR A 396 21.25 -16.24 4.45
C THR A 396 20.47 -17.36 3.77
N ALA A 397 20.66 -17.54 2.45
CA ALA A 397 19.97 -18.55 1.65
C ALA A 397 20.05 -19.99 2.22
N GLU A 398 20.94 -20.23 3.17
CA GLU A 398 21.19 -21.52 3.82
C GLU A 398 20.44 -21.71 5.16
N GLY A 399 19.80 -20.68 5.74
CA GLY A 399 19.39 -20.68 7.17
C GLY A 399 17.93 -20.33 7.52
N GLY A 400 16.97 -20.45 6.61
CA GLY A 400 15.56 -20.05 6.84
C GLY A 400 14.66 -21.10 7.45
N THR A 401 14.49 -21.08 8.77
CA THR A 401 13.58 -22.01 9.47
C THR A 401 12.83 -21.27 10.59
N LEU A 402 11.50 -21.24 10.51
CA LEU A 402 10.63 -20.66 11.55
C LEU A 402 10.21 -21.72 12.55
N GLU A 403 10.47 -21.55 13.85
CA GLU A 403 9.95 -22.45 14.88
C GLU A 403 8.63 -21.95 15.48
N ALA A 404 7.56 -22.74 15.35
CA ALA A 404 6.35 -22.56 16.16
C ALA A 404 6.54 -23.23 17.54
N VAL A 405 6.16 -22.54 18.62
CA VAL A 405 6.17 -23.08 20.00
C VAL A 405 4.71 -23.15 20.50
N PRO A 406 4.26 -24.27 21.12
CA PRO A 406 2.94 -24.39 21.80
C PRO A 406 3.03 -23.68 23.18
N GLU A 407 2.01 -23.09 23.81
CA GLU A 407 0.56 -23.21 23.78
C GLU A 407 -0.09 -22.03 24.55
N ASP A 408 -1.43 -22.03 24.59
CA ASP A 408 -2.40 -21.40 25.51
C ASP A 408 -2.23 -19.97 26.05
N GLU A 409 -3.03 -19.04 25.48
CA GLU A 409 -3.92 -18.15 26.24
C GLU A 409 -4.92 -17.49 25.26
N GLY A 410 -6.21 -17.50 25.64
CA GLY A 410 -7.35 -17.15 24.79
C GLY A 410 -7.60 -15.65 24.58
N PHE A 411 -8.76 -15.39 23.96
CA PHE A 411 -9.38 -14.12 23.52
C PHE A 411 -8.91 -13.59 22.14
N ASP A 412 -9.72 -13.45 21.09
CA ASP A 412 -11.16 -13.67 20.88
C ASP A 412 -11.36 -14.29 19.49
N ASP A 413 -12.09 -15.40 19.46
CA ASP A 413 -12.87 -15.80 18.31
C ASP A 413 -14.03 -14.81 18.15
N GLU A 414 -14.28 -14.38 16.91
CA GLU A 414 -15.58 -13.82 16.54
C GLU A 414 -16.67 -14.80 16.98
N PRO A 415 -17.77 -14.36 17.64
CA PRO A 415 -18.95 -15.17 17.61
C PRO A 415 -19.48 -15.14 16.18
N ALA A 416 -19.52 -16.32 15.58
CA ALA A 416 -20.63 -16.67 14.71
C ALA A 416 -21.91 -16.51 15.54
N ASP A 417 -22.86 -15.71 15.08
CA ASP A 417 -24.24 -16.17 14.99
C ASP A 417 -25.16 -15.11 14.35
N GLN A 418 -26.02 -15.65 13.48
CA GLN A 418 -27.46 -15.39 13.30
C GLN A 418 -27.93 -14.00 12.85
#